data_AF-A0A960YMA5-F1
#
_entry.id   AF-A0A960YMA5-F1
#
_cell.length_a   1.000
_cell.length_b   1.000
_cell.length_c   1.000
_cell.angle_alpha   90.00
_cell.angle_beta   90.00
_cell.angle_gamma   90.00
#
_symmetry.space_group_name_H-M   'P 1'
#
loop_
_entity.id
_entity.type
_entity.pdbx_description
1 polymer ?
#
loop_
_entity_poly.entity_id
_entity_poly.type
_entity_poly.pdbx_seq_one_letter_code
_entity_poly.pdbx_strand_id
1 'polypeptide(L)'
;MTGETANRQERRKDLIVLIVLALLILAVAGYGRPSLSYTWDPQNKLVQAWSLWEAGYSSDELFYYLKDQDPGYRFFPHGSNAFGKIDGRFVSAFPVALAALFAPVLALLGPAGVVYVSAFLLLFCCLALYRLWNFRGLWLFSPLIFTFLFSFTLEYGEHLLLALLTFVGLSLLARSEDNGRKAALGGLICGAGVFLRHETLPLLLSVGLAYLAVFAFQNLLSRLRPLFLFTLGASTGVLAFFLLNLILYGHPLGPRFLINASGLEVSWALRAQWALDLLFWHGVKPGLFGYMPALLLVYGLALYFARHLSSGARLMLLTALIYIPLVLLIVPNNGIMDWGPRYFGPILLPSLAVTHELWQRKELQSRRWIRGMILLLALVTPALNYTGLKFLRNARKVTGQVTEALQQRDAAIWVFAGIDSFYYTGTEYLKRPIVSLNDHKDLSKLMTILQSEYPGSKALFLYMPPPSGAVDNPEVLQMQMRNSFDAKELAQIQDSLKGEQTGQIIPGLLFLEGTVGESQN
;
A
#
# COMPACT_ATOMS: atom_id res chain seq x y z
N MET A 1 6.55 -17.70 47.09
CA MET A 1 6.77 -17.83 45.63
C MET A 1 8.05 -17.09 45.28
N THR A 2 9.05 -17.78 44.73
CA THR A 2 10.34 -17.18 44.36
C THR A 2 10.17 -16.29 43.12
N GLY A 3 10.96 -15.22 42.98
CA GLY A 3 10.88 -14.29 41.84
C GLY A 3 10.99 -14.96 40.47
N GLU A 4 11.64 -16.13 40.40
CA GLU A 4 11.76 -16.91 39.18
C GLU A 4 10.42 -17.54 38.73
N THR A 5 9.60 -18.01 39.66
CA THR A 5 8.26 -18.56 39.35
C THR A 5 7.31 -17.49 38.80
N ALA A 6 7.36 -16.27 39.34
CA ALA A 6 6.54 -15.15 38.87
C ALA A 6 6.93 -14.72 37.45
N ASN A 7 8.24 -14.58 37.16
CA ASN A 7 8.74 -14.23 35.83
C ASN A 7 8.41 -15.30 34.78
N ARG A 8 8.52 -16.60 35.13
CA ARG A 8 8.08 -17.70 34.26
C ARG A 8 6.58 -17.63 33.97
N GLN A 9 5.77 -17.32 34.98
CA GLN A 9 4.32 -17.20 34.82
C GLN A 9 3.91 -16.02 33.93
N GLU A 10 4.56 -14.85 34.08
CA GLU A 10 4.31 -13.70 33.20
C GLU A 10 4.71 -13.98 31.76
N ARG A 11 5.89 -14.57 31.52
CA ARG A 11 6.32 -14.96 30.17
C ARG A 11 5.35 -15.94 29.52
N ARG A 12 4.80 -16.87 30.29
CA ARG A 12 3.78 -17.82 29.80
C ARG A 12 2.49 -17.10 29.40
N LYS A 13 2.04 -16.12 30.18
CA LYS A 13 0.86 -15.30 29.85
C LYS A 13 1.08 -14.51 28.56
N ASP A 14 2.22 -13.85 28.42
CA ASP A 14 2.54 -13.07 27.21
C ASP A 14 2.64 -13.97 25.97
N LEU A 15 3.21 -15.18 26.11
CA LEU A 15 3.25 -16.14 25.02
C LEU A 15 1.83 -16.55 24.58
N ILE A 16 0.94 -16.82 25.53
CA ILE A 16 -0.47 -17.13 25.22
C ILE A 16 -1.12 -15.95 24.49
N VAL A 17 -0.90 -14.72 24.96
CA VAL A 17 -1.41 -13.51 24.32
C VAL A 17 -0.89 -13.36 22.89
N LEU A 18 0.40 -13.60 22.66
CA LEU A 18 1.00 -13.55 21.32
C LEU A 18 0.43 -14.63 20.39
N ILE A 19 0.17 -15.83 20.90
CA ILE A 19 -0.48 -16.90 20.14
C ILE A 19 -1.90 -16.50 19.76
N VAL A 20 -2.68 -15.98 20.71
CA VAL A 20 -4.05 -15.50 20.45
C VAL A 20 -4.04 -14.36 19.43
N LEU A 21 -3.11 -13.42 19.55
CA LEU A 21 -2.94 -12.33 18.62
C LEU A 21 -2.59 -12.83 17.21
N ALA A 22 -1.66 -13.78 17.10
CA ALA A 22 -1.28 -14.38 15.82
C ALA A 22 -2.47 -15.08 15.16
N LEU A 23 -3.21 -15.89 15.92
CA LEU A 23 -4.43 -16.55 15.43
C LEU A 23 -5.49 -15.54 15.00
N LEU A 24 -5.68 -14.45 15.75
CA LEU A 24 -6.61 -13.39 15.39
C LEU A 24 -6.21 -12.69 14.09
N ILE A 25 -4.93 -12.30 13.93
CA ILE A 25 -4.43 -11.67 12.71
C ILE A 25 -4.64 -12.59 11.50
N LEU A 26 -4.31 -13.88 11.61
CA LEU A 26 -4.51 -14.85 10.54
C LEU A 26 -5.99 -15.08 10.24
N ALA A 27 -6.85 -15.14 11.27
CA ALA A 27 -8.29 -15.29 11.11
C ALA A 27 -8.91 -14.08 10.38
N VAL A 28 -8.48 -12.87 10.71
CA VAL A 28 -8.92 -11.65 10.01
C VAL A 28 -8.43 -11.66 8.56
N ALA A 29 -7.16 -11.98 8.31
CA ALA A 29 -6.62 -12.07 6.95
C ALA A 29 -7.41 -13.09 6.11
N GLY A 30 -7.69 -14.28 6.67
CA GLY A 30 -8.53 -15.29 6.03
C GLY A 30 -9.97 -14.82 5.79
N TYR A 31 -10.59 -14.16 6.76
CA TYR A 31 -11.92 -13.57 6.64
C TYR A 31 -12.00 -12.51 5.52
N GLY A 32 -10.88 -11.83 5.25
CA GLY A 32 -10.70 -10.84 4.18
C GLY A 32 -10.67 -11.41 2.76
N ARG A 33 -10.69 -12.74 2.56
CA ARG A 33 -10.60 -13.41 1.25
C ARG A 33 -9.31 -13.04 0.49
N PRO A 34 -8.15 -13.53 0.93
CA PRO A 34 -6.83 -13.08 0.45
C PRO A 34 -6.65 -13.28 -1.06
N SER A 35 -7.17 -14.36 -1.65
CA SER A 35 -7.10 -14.62 -3.10
C SER A 35 -7.80 -13.58 -3.98
N LEU A 36 -8.74 -12.81 -3.42
CA LEU A 36 -9.52 -11.79 -4.13
C LEU A 36 -9.03 -10.37 -3.82
N SER A 37 -7.91 -10.21 -3.12
CA SER A 37 -7.41 -8.91 -2.65
C SER A 37 -6.66 -8.10 -3.73
N TYR A 38 -6.76 -8.52 -4.98
CA TYR A 38 -5.97 -8.02 -6.11
C TYR A 38 -6.80 -7.12 -7.00
N THR A 39 -7.04 -5.90 -6.53
CA THR A 39 -7.67 -4.84 -7.33
C THR A 39 -6.77 -3.61 -7.21
N TRP A 40 -6.66 -2.78 -8.26
CA TRP A 40 -5.81 -1.58 -8.26
C TRP A 40 -4.34 -1.83 -7.86
N ASP A 41 -3.81 -1.08 -6.88
CA ASP A 41 -2.41 -1.12 -6.45
C ASP A 41 -1.92 -2.56 -6.12
N PRO A 42 -2.63 -3.37 -5.31
CA PRO A 42 -2.33 -4.78 -5.12
C PRO A 42 -2.18 -5.61 -6.42
N GLN A 43 -3.06 -5.40 -7.40
CA GLN A 43 -2.98 -6.12 -8.68
C GLN A 43 -1.75 -5.67 -9.48
N ASN A 44 -1.48 -4.36 -9.51
CA ASN A 44 -0.30 -3.82 -10.20
C ASN A 44 1.01 -4.36 -9.63
N LYS A 45 1.11 -4.43 -8.29
CA LYS A 45 2.25 -5.04 -7.60
C LYS A 45 2.36 -6.54 -7.86
N LEU A 46 1.22 -7.24 -7.96
CA LEU A 46 1.17 -8.66 -8.29
C LEU A 46 1.78 -8.91 -9.68
N VAL A 47 1.38 -8.11 -10.67
CA VAL A 47 1.93 -8.20 -12.04
C VAL A 47 3.43 -7.94 -12.04
N GLN A 48 3.92 -6.92 -11.32
CA GLN A 48 5.36 -6.67 -11.23
C GLN A 48 6.12 -7.85 -10.58
N ALA A 49 5.60 -8.43 -9.50
CA ALA A 49 6.22 -9.58 -8.84
C ALA A 49 6.24 -10.82 -9.74
N TRP A 50 5.13 -11.08 -10.45
CA TRP A 50 5.06 -12.15 -11.45
C TRP A 50 6.06 -11.94 -12.59
N SER A 51 6.14 -10.71 -13.11
CA SER A 51 7.06 -10.36 -14.21
C SER A 51 8.52 -10.62 -13.85
N LEU A 52 8.94 -10.24 -12.63
CA LEU A 52 10.28 -10.55 -12.12
C LEU A 52 10.53 -12.05 -11.99
N TRP A 53 9.52 -12.81 -11.53
CA TRP A 53 9.62 -14.25 -11.39
C TRP A 53 9.79 -14.95 -12.73
N GLU A 54 8.92 -14.64 -13.70
CA GLU A 54 8.96 -15.22 -15.04
C GLU A 54 10.24 -14.87 -15.79
N ALA A 55 10.77 -13.65 -15.60
CA ALA A 55 12.05 -13.24 -16.16
C ALA A 55 13.27 -13.81 -15.41
N GLY A 56 13.09 -14.62 -14.35
CA GLY A 56 14.20 -15.13 -13.54
C GLY A 56 15.08 -14.02 -12.96
N TYR A 57 14.50 -12.87 -12.62
CA TYR A 57 15.17 -11.65 -12.14
C TYR A 57 16.14 -10.99 -13.15
N SER A 58 16.14 -11.39 -14.43
CA SER A 58 17.00 -10.76 -15.45
C SER A 58 16.46 -9.43 -15.97
N SER A 59 15.16 -9.17 -15.80
CA SER A 59 14.49 -7.94 -16.22
C SER A 59 13.32 -7.62 -15.28
N ASP A 60 13.07 -6.34 -15.06
CA ASP A 60 11.88 -5.82 -14.36
C ASP A 60 10.80 -5.30 -15.31
N GLU A 61 10.96 -5.56 -16.61
CA GLU A 61 9.95 -5.29 -17.63
C GLU A 61 8.67 -6.09 -17.34
N LEU A 62 7.54 -5.42 -17.48
CA LEU A 62 6.25 -6.04 -17.20
C LEU A 62 5.91 -7.11 -18.22
N PHE A 63 5.43 -8.23 -17.69
CA PHE A 63 4.82 -9.30 -18.44
C PHE A 63 3.58 -8.78 -19.20
N TYR A 64 3.52 -9.10 -20.49
CA TYR A 64 2.39 -8.74 -21.35
C TYR A 64 2.20 -9.81 -22.43
N TYR A 65 1.00 -10.39 -22.52
CA TYR A 65 0.68 -11.48 -23.46
C TYR A 65 0.82 -11.10 -24.93
N LEU A 66 0.57 -9.85 -25.30
CA LEU A 66 0.63 -9.40 -26.70
C LEU A 66 1.87 -8.54 -26.96
N LYS A 67 2.97 -8.75 -26.23
CA LYS A 67 4.18 -7.94 -26.40
C LYS A 67 4.69 -7.94 -27.85
N ASP A 68 4.57 -9.07 -28.53
CA ASP A 68 5.08 -9.23 -29.91
C ASP A 68 4.15 -8.58 -30.95
N GLN A 69 2.83 -8.63 -30.72
CA GLN A 69 1.81 -8.07 -31.63
C GLN A 69 1.47 -6.61 -31.34
N ASP A 70 1.72 -6.16 -30.11
CA ASP A 70 1.55 -4.80 -29.63
C ASP A 70 2.81 -4.32 -28.88
N PRO A 71 3.95 -4.12 -29.58
CA PRO A 71 5.18 -3.60 -28.98
C PRO A 71 5.04 -2.16 -28.48
N GLY A 72 3.94 -1.49 -28.85
CA GLY A 72 3.55 -0.18 -28.36
C GLY A 72 2.85 -0.20 -27.01
N TYR A 73 2.42 -1.37 -26.51
CA TYR A 73 1.59 -1.53 -25.30
C TYR A 73 0.30 -0.69 -25.35
N ARG A 74 -0.27 -0.51 -26.55
CA ARG A 74 -1.53 0.22 -26.77
C ARG A 74 -2.70 -0.43 -26.02
N PHE A 75 -2.71 -1.75 -25.96
CA PHE A 75 -3.77 -2.53 -25.32
C PHE A 75 -3.37 -3.09 -23.95
N PHE A 76 -2.27 -2.59 -23.38
CA PHE A 76 -1.83 -2.98 -22.05
C PHE A 76 -2.86 -2.51 -21.01
N PRO A 77 -3.39 -3.42 -20.17
CA PRO A 77 -4.58 -3.11 -19.39
C PRO A 77 -4.30 -2.30 -18.11
N HIS A 78 -3.11 -1.75 -17.97
CA HIS A 78 -2.72 -1.00 -16.79
C HIS A 78 -2.44 0.48 -17.05
N GLY A 79 -2.63 1.29 -16.01
CA GLY A 79 -2.71 2.75 -16.13
C GLY A 79 -1.34 3.42 -16.16
N SER A 80 -1.29 4.56 -16.86
CA SER A 80 -0.09 5.40 -16.97
C SER A 80 0.38 5.99 -15.62
N ASN A 81 -0.46 5.96 -14.58
CA ASN A 81 -0.11 6.36 -13.23
C ASN A 81 0.62 5.27 -12.43
N ALA A 82 0.52 4.02 -12.87
CA ALA A 82 1.14 2.86 -12.22
C ALA A 82 2.34 2.33 -13.02
N PHE A 83 2.39 2.59 -14.33
CA PHE A 83 3.40 2.06 -15.24
C PHE A 83 3.83 3.09 -16.26
N GLY A 84 5.08 3.01 -16.69
CA GLY A 84 5.66 3.92 -17.68
C GLY A 84 6.76 3.26 -18.48
N LYS A 85 7.08 3.85 -19.63
CA LYS A 85 8.15 3.37 -20.51
C LYS A 85 9.47 4.04 -20.12
N ILE A 86 10.48 3.25 -19.77
CA ILE A 86 11.85 3.70 -19.46
C ILE A 86 12.80 2.84 -20.29
N ASP A 87 13.65 3.49 -21.11
CA ASP A 87 14.60 2.83 -22.00
C ASP A 87 13.97 1.72 -22.86
N GLY A 88 12.79 2.00 -23.41
CA GLY A 88 12.07 1.04 -24.26
C GLY A 88 11.27 -0.03 -23.51
N ARG A 89 11.49 -0.21 -22.19
CA ARG A 89 10.83 -1.22 -21.36
C ARG A 89 9.65 -0.61 -20.61
N PHE A 90 8.55 -1.34 -20.51
CA PHE A 90 7.46 -0.96 -19.61
C PHE A 90 7.78 -1.42 -18.19
N VAL A 91 7.82 -0.48 -17.25
CA VAL A 91 8.18 -0.71 -15.86
C VAL A 91 7.15 -0.12 -14.91
N SER A 92 7.15 -0.60 -13.67
CA SER A 92 6.23 -0.21 -12.61
C SER A 92 6.73 0.96 -11.78
N ALA A 93 5.82 1.85 -11.38
CA ALA A 93 6.04 2.88 -10.37
C ALA A 93 6.14 2.29 -8.95
N PHE A 94 5.76 1.03 -8.74
CA PHE A 94 5.91 0.35 -7.47
C PHE A 94 7.34 -0.16 -7.28
N PRO A 95 7.78 -0.32 -6.02
CA PRO A 95 9.19 -0.57 -5.75
C PRO A 95 9.60 -1.98 -6.15
N VAL A 96 10.59 -2.08 -7.04
CA VAL A 96 11.12 -3.36 -7.53
C VAL A 96 11.63 -4.25 -6.37
N ALA A 97 12.14 -3.66 -5.29
CA ALA A 97 12.57 -4.39 -4.10
C ALA A 97 11.41 -5.11 -3.40
N LEU A 98 10.21 -4.53 -3.38
CA LEU A 98 9.02 -5.21 -2.85
C LEU A 98 8.67 -6.41 -3.73
N ALA A 99 8.61 -6.19 -5.04
CA ALA A 99 8.30 -7.24 -6.00
C ALA A 99 9.32 -8.39 -5.92
N ALA A 100 10.61 -8.08 -5.81
CA ALA A 100 11.68 -9.08 -5.67
C ALA A 100 11.56 -9.90 -4.37
N LEU A 101 11.15 -9.28 -3.27
CA LEU A 101 10.95 -9.97 -1.98
C LEU A 101 9.73 -10.91 -2.03
N PHE A 102 8.67 -10.51 -2.72
CA PHE A 102 7.39 -11.23 -2.74
C PHE A 102 7.23 -12.18 -3.93
N ALA A 103 8.05 -12.07 -4.98
CA ALA A 103 8.02 -12.96 -6.14
C ALA A 103 8.16 -14.46 -5.77
N PRO A 104 9.12 -14.88 -4.90
CA PRO A 104 9.20 -16.28 -4.48
C PRO A 104 7.98 -16.73 -3.66
N VAL A 105 7.42 -15.83 -2.84
CA VAL A 105 6.21 -16.12 -2.05
C VAL A 105 5.03 -16.35 -2.98
N LEU A 106 4.88 -15.51 -4.00
CA LEU A 106 3.84 -15.64 -5.01
C LEU A 106 3.97 -16.97 -5.76
N ALA A 107 5.18 -17.34 -6.18
CA ALA A 107 5.40 -18.59 -6.92
C ALA A 107 5.13 -19.84 -6.06
N LEU A 108 5.54 -19.82 -4.79
CA LEU A 108 5.44 -20.99 -3.90
C LEU A 108 4.06 -21.15 -3.23
N LEU A 109 3.44 -20.05 -2.82
CA LEU A 109 2.22 -20.05 -2.01
C LEU A 109 1.01 -19.46 -2.75
N GLY A 110 1.20 -19.02 -3.98
CA GLY A 110 0.19 -18.33 -4.77
C GLY A 110 -0.16 -16.94 -4.22
N PRO A 111 -1.13 -16.26 -4.85
CA PRO A 111 -1.55 -14.92 -4.45
C PRO A 111 -2.03 -14.87 -2.98
N ALA A 112 -2.78 -15.86 -2.49
CA ALA A 112 -3.22 -15.86 -1.10
C ALA A 112 -2.05 -15.80 -0.10
N GLY A 113 -0.92 -16.46 -0.39
CA GLY A 113 0.27 -16.45 0.45
C GLY A 113 0.90 -15.07 0.64
N VAL A 114 0.90 -14.24 -0.40
CA VAL A 114 1.42 -12.86 -0.35
C VAL A 114 0.65 -12.01 0.68
N VAL A 115 -0.67 -12.14 0.73
CA VAL A 115 -1.50 -11.42 1.73
C VAL A 115 -1.23 -11.95 3.15
N TYR A 116 -1.03 -13.26 3.31
CA TYR A 116 -0.65 -13.81 4.61
C TYR A 116 0.73 -13.33 5.08
N VAL A 117 1.68 -13.08 4.18
CA VAL A 117 2.94 -12.44 4.55
C VAL A 117 2.71 -11.02 5.11
N SER A 118 1.79 -10.23 4.56
CA SER A 118 1.36 -8.96 5.17
C SER A 118 0.84 -9.17 6.60
N ALA A 119 0.03 -10.19 6.84
CA ALA A 119 -0.46 -10.53 8.19
C ALA A 119 0.69 -10.87 9.16
N PHE A 120 1.69 -11.64 8.71
CA PHE A 120 2.89 -11.92 9.50
C PHE A 120 3.73 -10.66 9.78
N LEU A 121 3.82 -9.72 8.83
CA LEU A 121 4.49 -8.45 9.07
C LEU A 121 3.85 -7.65 10.21
N LEU A 122 2.51 -7.64 10.33
CA LEU A 122 1.86 -7.03 11.50
C LEU A 122 2.21 -7.76 12.80
N LEU A 123 2.29 -9.10 12.78
CA LEU A 123 2.74 -9.85 13.95
C LEU A 123 4.18 -9.46 14.34
N PHE A 124 5.07 -9.27 13.36
CA PHE A 124 6.42 -8.77 13.61
C PHE A 124 6.43 -7.33 14.16
N CYS A 125 5.52 -6.46 13.73
CA CYS A 125 5.34 -5.14 14.35
C CYS A 125 4.96 -5.26 15.84
N CYS A 126 4.03 -6.15 16.19
CA CYS A 126 3.65 -6.40 17.58
C CYS A 126 4.80 -7.00 18.40
N LEU A 127 5.57 -7.93 17.81
CA LEU A 127 6.77 -8.49 18.43
C LEU A 127 7.87 -7.45 18.63
N ALA A 128 8.03 -6.51 17.69
CA ALA A 128 8.97 -5.41 17.84
C ALA A 128 8.59 -4.53 19.04
N LEU A 129 7.31 -4.17 19.21
CA LEU A 129 6.79 -3.44 20.37
C LEU A 129 6.92 -4.21 21.70
N TYR A 130 6.78 -5.54 21.65
CA TYR A 130 7.01 -6.42 22.81
C TYR A 130 8.47 -6.38 23.26
N ARG A 131 9.41 -6.56 22.33
CA ARG A 131 10.86 -6.71 22.61
C ARG A 131 11.57 -5.38 22.86
N LEU A 132 11.27 -4.38 22.04
CA LEU A 132 11.73 -3.01 22.15
C LEU A 132 10.51 -2.28 22.69
N TRP A 133 10.46 -1.60 23.83
CA TRP A 133 9.26 -0.89 24.36
C TRP A 133 8.34 -1.66 25.31
N ASN A 134 8.59 -2.94 25.57
CA ASN A 134 7.99 -3.69 26.67
C ASN A 134 6.45 -3.67 26.66
N PHE A 135 5.82 -3.73 25.49
CA PHE A 135 4.37 -3.92 25.41
C PHE A 135 4.01 -5.30 25.99
N ARG A 136 2.95 -5.37 26.79
CA ARG A 136 2.49 -6.60 27.48
C ARG A 136 0.97 -6.68 27.48
N GLY A 137 0.43 -7.89 27.60
CA GLY A 137 -1.02 -8.12 27.69
C GLY A 137 -1.80 -7.45 26.55
N LEU A 138 -2.87 -6.73 26.89
CA LEU A 138 -3.77 -6.10 25.90
C LEU A 138 -3.09 -5.02 25.03
N TRP A 139 -1.99 -4.42 25.48
CA TRP A 139 -1.25 -3.45 24.66
C TRP A 139 -0.70 -4.07 23.39
N LEU A 140 -0.43 -5.39 23.35
CA LEU A 140 0.03 -6.07 22.15
C LEU A 140 -0.99 -6.05 21.00
N PHE A 141 -2.27 -5.82 21.30
CA PHE A 141 -3.31 -5.67 20.28
C PHE A 141 -3.41 -4.24 19.74
N SER A 142 -2.68 -3.26 20.28
CA SER A 142 -2.85 -1.87 19.90
C SER A 142 -2.55 -1.56 18.42
N PRO A 143 -1.56 -2.18 17.74
CA PRO A 143 -1.39 -1.99 16.30
C PRO A 143 -2.61 -2.45 15.51
N LEU A 144 -3.25 -3.54 15.94
CA LEU A 144 -4.42 -4.11 15.29
C LEU A 144 -5.69 -3.30 15.55
N ILE A 145 -5.91 -2.85 16.78
CA ILE A 145 -7.19 -2.26 17.21
C ILE A 145 -7.21 -0.74 17.04
N PHE A 146 -6.10 -0.07 17.38
CA PHE A 146 -6.04 1.38 17.54
C PHE A 146 -5.21 2.08 16.46
N THR A 147 -4.90 1.40 15.34
CA THR A 147 -4.28 2.02 14.17
C THR A 147 -4.90 1.50 12.88
N PHE A 148 -4.62 2.19 11.76
CA PHE A 148 -4.97 1.72 10.42
C PHE A 148 -3.96 0.73 9.82
N LEU A 149 -2.94 0.28 10.58
CA LEU A 149 -2.09 -0.85 10.16
C LEU A 149 -2.89 -2.13 9.95
N PHE A 150 -4.05 -2.25 10.62
CA PHE A 150 -5.02 -3.31 10.41
C PHE A 150 -5.40 -3.46 8.93
N SER A 151 -5.77 -2.36 8.25
CA SER A 151 -6.21 -2.41 6.86
C SER A 151 -5.11 -2.97 5.94
N PHE A 152 -3.85 -2.61 6.21
CA PHE A 152 -2.70 -3.09 5.43
C PHE A 152 -2.41 -4.58 5.59
N THR A 153 -3.00 -5.27 6.59
CA THR A 153 -2.90 -6.74 6.68
C THR A 153 -3.70 -7.47 5.61
N LEU A 154 -4.68 -6.78 5.02
CA LEU A 154 -5.64 -7.38 4.11
C LEU A 154 -5.19 -7.27 2.66
N GLU A 155 -4.05 -6.64 2.38
CA GLU A 155 -3.63 -6.24 1.04
C GLU A 155 -2.15 -6.57 0.80
N TYR A 156 -1.79 -6.68 -0.48
CA TYR A 156 -0.41 -6.74 -0.90
C TYR A 156 0.20 -5.33 -0.95
N GLY A 157 1.08 -5.01 -0.01
CA GLY A 157 1.73 -3.70 0.03
C GLY A 157 2.91 -3.60 0.97
N GLU A 158 3.65 -2.52 0.79
CA GLU A 158 4.91 -2.23 1.47
C GLU A 158 4.74 -1.60 2.85
N HIS A 159 3.54 -1.16 3.21
CA HIS A 159 3.29 -0.30 4.37
C HIS A 159 3.67 -0.93 5.71
N LEU A 160 3.35 -2.22 5.91
CA LEU A 160 3.69 -2.92 7.16
C LEU A 160 5.19 -3.17 7.28
N LEU A 161 5.85 -3.55 6.18
CA LEU A 161 7.30 -3.73 6.15
C LEU A 161 8.00 -2.41 6.43
N LEU A 162 7.56 -1.31 5.81
CA LEU A 162 8.10 0.02 6.06
C LEU A 162 7.91 0.46 7.51
N ALA A 163 6.71 0.29 8.08
CA ALA A 163 6.43 0.62 9.48
C ALA A 163 7.34 -0.18 10.43
N LEU A 164 7.57 -1.47 10.15
CA LEU A 164 8.47 -2.33 10.92
C LEU A 164 9.92 -1.84 10.84
N LEU A 165 10.45 -1.64 9.62
CA LEU A 165 11.84 -1.21 9.41
C LEU A 165 12.12 0.14 10.08
N THR A 166 11.27 1.13 9.83
CA THR A 166 11.42 2.47 10.40
C THR A 166 11.32 2.46 11.91
N PHE A 167 10.37 1.71 12.50
CA PHE A 167 10.25 1.57 13.95
C PHE A 167 11.43 0.87 14.60
N VAL A 168 11.92 -0.23 14.01
CA VAL A 168 13.10 -0.94 14.50
C VAL A 168 14.33 -0.03 14.42
N GLY A 169 14.54 0.65 13.29
CA GLY A 169 15.65 1.58 13.11
C GLY A 169 15.65 2.71 14.14
N LEU A 170 14.48 3.34 14.35
CA LEU A 170 14.28 4.37 15.36
C LEU A 170 14.50 3.86 16.79
N SER A 171 14.02 2.65 17.10
CA SER A 171 14.17 2.04 18.41
C SER A 171 15.63 1.69 18.73
N LEU A 172 16.42 1.30 17.73
CA LEU A 172 17.85 1.06 17.87
C LEU A 172 18.61 2.37 18.15
N LEU A 173 18.28 3.46 17.46
CA LEU A 173 18.83 4.79 17.75
C LEU A 173 18.44 5.27 19.16
N ALA A 174 17.16 5.14 19.52
CA ALA A 174 16.67 5.54 20.85
C ALA A 174 17.35 4.79 22.01
N ARG A 175 17.92 3.60 21.74
CA ARG A 175 18.56 2.70 22.72
C ARG A 175 20.07 2.55 22.49
N SER A 176 20.68 3.44 21.73
CA SER A 176 22.09 3.33 21.35
C SER A 176 23.05 3.90 22.40
N GLU A 177 22.66 4.03 23.68
CA GLU A 177 23.42 4.63 24.79
C GLU A 177 24.93 4.27 24.72
N ASP A 178 25.72 5.13 24.06
CA ASP A 178 27.12 4.99 23.63
C ASP A 178 27.48 3.81 22.69
N ASN A 179 26.56 2.89 22.41
CA ASN A 179 26.75 1.81 21.45
C ASN A 179 26.49 2.27 20.00
N GLY A 180 27.53 2.81 19.38
CA GLY A 180 27.52 3.28 18.00
C GLY A 180 27.10 2.23 16.95
N ARG A 181 27.29 0.92 17.21
CA ARG A 181 26.88 -0.15 16.28
C ARG A 181 25.36 -0.23 16.15
N LYS A 182 24.63 -0.07 17.27
CA LYS A 182 23.16 -0.03 17.24
C LYS A 182 22.66 1.17 16.44
N ALA A 183 23.30 2.33 16.60
CA ALA A 183 22.93 3.52 15.85
C ALA A 183 23.17 3.33 14.34
N ALA A 184 24.34 2.83 13.94
CA ALA A 184 24.64 2.56 12.53
C ALA A 184 23.69 1.53 11.91
N LEU A 185 23.44 0.41 12.59
CA LEU A 185 22.47 -0.60 12.13
C LEU A 185 21.05 -0.03 12.06
N GLY A 186 20.65 0.77 13.06
CA GLY A 186 19.36 1.45 13.06
C GLY A 186 19.21 2.42 11.89
N GLY A 187 20.28 3.13 11.56
CA GLY A 187 20.39 3.98 10.38
C GLY A 187 20.20 3.19 9.09
N LEU A 188 20.96 2.10 8.93
CA LEU A 188 20.89 1.24 7.74
C LEU A 188 19.49 0.65 7.53
N ILE A 189 18.87 0.12 8.60
CA ILE A 189 17.52 -0.46 8.55
C ILE A 189 16.48 0.62 8.20
N CYS A 190 16.57 1.80 8.82
CA CYS A 190 15.66 2.91 8.51
C CYS A 190 15.87 3.41 7.08
N GLY A 191 17.12 3.58 6.66
CA GLY A 191 17.52 4.00 5.31
C GLY A 191 17.05 3.03 4.23
N ALA A 192 17.10 1.73 4.49
CA ALA A 192 16.56 0.71 3.58
C ALA A 192 15.06 0.88 3.30
N GLY A 193 14.30 1.60 4.15
CA GLY A 193 12.91 1.95 3.89
C GLY A 193 12.70 2.75 2.59
N VAL A 194 13.72 3.45 2.08
CA VAL A 194 13.62 4.19 0.81
C VAL A 194 13.36 3.26 -0.39
N PHE A 195 13.84 2.01 -0.33
CA PHE A 195 13.55 0.98 -1.34
C PHE A 195 12.07 0.62 -1.41
N LEU A 196 11.30 0.94 -0.37
CA LEU A 196 9.87 0.72 -0.33
C LEU A 196 9.11 2.00 -0.66
N ARG A 197 9.56 3.14 -0.11
CA ARG A 197 8.81 4.40 -0.15
C ARG A 197 9.72 5.61 -0.02
N HIS A 198 9.58 6.58 -0.92
CA HIS A 198 10.35 7.83 -0.92
C HIS A 198 10.06 8.70 0.30
N GLU A 199 8.90 8.54 0.92
CA GLU A 199 8.52 9.22 2.16
C GLU A 199 9.44 8.81 3.33
N THR A 200 10.27 7.78 3.18
CA THR A 200 11.36 7.50 4.12
C THR A 200 12.41 8.63 4.15
N LEU A 201 12.62 9.36 3.06
CA LEU A 201 13.57 10.48 3.02
C LEU A 201 13.21 11.63 3.97
N PRO A 202 11.98 12.21 3.94
CA PRO A 202 11.59 13.19 4.94
C PRO A 202 11.55 12.60 6.35
N LEU A 203 11.28 11.30 6.52
CA LEU A 203 11.39 10.65 7.84
C LEU A 203 12.83 10.73 8.37
N LEU A 204 13.84 10.36 7.57
CA LEU A 204 15.25 10.43 7.99
C LEU A 204 15.65 11.86 8.37
N LEU A 205 15.18 12.86 7.61
CA LEU A 205 15.37 14.27 7.96
C LEU A 205 14.71 14.60 9.30
N SER A 206 13.46 14.19 9.52
CA SER A 206 12.75 14.37 10.79
C SER A 206 13.48 13.75 11.96
N VAL A 207 14.08 12.56 11.78
CA VAL A 207 14.86 11.89 12.83
C VAL A 207 16.09 12.72 13.21
N GLY A 208 16.82 13.24 12.22
CA GLY A 208 17.99 14.09 12.47
C GLY A 208 17.61 15.36 13.23
N LEU A 209 16.58 16.06 12.78
CA LEU A 209 16.08 17.29 13.43
C LEU A 209 15.55 17.01 14.84
N ALA A 210 14.77 15.94 15.01
CA ALA A 210 14.25 15.52 16.31
C ALA A 210 15.38 15.14 17.28
N TYR A 211 16.41 14.44 16.80
CA TYR A 211 17.57 14.08 17.63
C TYR A 211 18.28 15.33 18.13
N LEU A 212 18.58 16.28 17.23
CA LEU A 212 19.17 17.56 17.61
C LEU A 212 18.29 18.29 18.64
N ALA A 213 16.97 18.36 18.43
CA ALA A 213 16.06 19.02 19.36
C ALA A 213 16.01 18.35 20.75
N VAL A 214 16.02 17.02 20.84
CA VAL A 214 15.98 16.30 22.14
C VAL A 214 17.30 16.46 22.91
N PHE A 215 18.43 16.52 22.22
CA PHE A 215 19.76 16.45 22.83
C PHE A 215 20.55 17.78 22.77
N ALA A 216 19.98 18.86 22.23
CA ALA A 216 20.63 20.17 22.03
C ALA A 216 21.25 20.77 23.31
N PHE A 217 20.63 20.53 24.47
CA PHE A 217 21.05 21.09 25.77
C PHE A 217 21.93 20.13 26.60
N GLN A 218 22.38 19.02 26.01
CA GLN A 218 23.31 18.09 26.65
C GLN A 218 24.73 18.28 26.10
N ASN A 219 25.71 17.56 26.66
CA ASN A 219 27.09 17.58 26.16
C ASN A 219 27.12 17.12 24.68
N LEU A 220 27.18 18.09 23.77
CA LEU A 220 26.85 17.93 22.36
C LEU A 220 27.80 16.92 21.68
N LEU A 221 29.09 17.01 21.96
CA LEU A 221 30.13 16.16 21.35
C LEU A 221 29.90 14.66 21.60
N SER A 222 29.54 14.26 22.83
CA SER A 222 29.30 12.85 23.14
C SER A 222 27.98 12.34 22.57
N ARG A 223 27.00 13.23 22.36
CA ARG A 223 25.69 12.90 21.78
C ARG A 223 25.67 12.96 20.25
N LEU A 224 26.63 13.61 19.59
CA LEU A 224 26.71 13.63 18.13
C LEU A 224 27.17 12.29 17.54
N ARG A 225 27.95 11.48 18.26
CA ARG A 225 28.46 10.20 17.73
C ARG A 225 27.34 9.23 17.32
N PRO A 226 26.32 8.95 18.15
CA PRO A 226 25.20 8.10 17.71
C PRO A 226 24.45 8.67 16.50
N LEU A 227 24.20 9.98 16.47
CA LEU A 227 23.55 10.62 15.32
C LEU A 227 24.39 10.46 14.05
N PHE A 228 25.68 10.77 14.11
CA PHE A 228 26.61 10.61 12.99
C PHE A 228 26.63 9.18 12.45
N LEU A 229 26.73 8.18 13.34
CA LEU A 229 26.74 6.78 12.93
C LEU A 229 25.40 6.33 12.36
N PHE A 230 24.28 6.79 12.93
CA PHE A 230 22.95 6.57 12.35
C PHE A 230 22.85 7.18 10.96
N THR A 231 23.28 8.43 10.77
CA THR A 231 23.30 9.10 9.46
C THR A 231 24.17 8.34 8.48
N LEU A 232 25.36 7.88 8.88
CA LEU A 232 26.23 7.08 8.01
C LEU A 232 25.54 5.78 7.56
N GLY A 233 24.90 5.06 8.48
CA GLY A 233 24.11 3.87 8.16
C GLY A 233 22.93 4.17 7.22
N ALA A 234 22.17 5.23 7.50
CA ALA A 234 21.04 5.65 6.68
C ALA A 234 21.48 6.07 5.28
N SER A 235 22.54 6.86 5.17
CA SER A 235 23.18 7.24 3.91
C SER A 235 23.64 6.02 3.13
N THR A 236 24.14 4.97 3.78
CA THR A 236 24.52 3.74 3.09
C THR A 236 23.32 3.08 2.41
N GLY A 237 22.19 2.96 3.13
CA GLY A 237 20.94 2.44 2.55
C GLY A 237 20.39 3.31 1.42
N VAL A 238 20.42 4.64 1.59
CA VAL A 238 19.93 5.60 0.58
C VAL A 238 20.82 5.63 -0.66
N LEU A 239 22.15 5.59 -0.49
CA LEU A 239 23.08 5.56 -1.62
C LEU A 239 22.97 4.25 -2.39
N ALA A 240 22.77 3.11 -1.71
CA ALA A 240 22.51 1.84 -2.39
C ALA A 240 21.24 1.91 -3.24
N PHE A 241 20.18 2.56 -2.75
CA PHE A 241 18.96 2.81 -3.52
C PHE A 241 19.20 3.72 -4.72
N PHE A 242 19.90 4.85 -4.55
CA PHE A 242 20.21 5.74 -5.67
C PHE A 242 21.06 5.06 -6.73
N LEU A 243 22.07 4.30 -6.30
CA LEU A 243 22.93 3.55 -7.20
C LEU A 243 22.13 2.51 -7.98
N LEU A 244 21.28 1.73 -7.31
CA LEU A 244 20.45 0.73 -7.99
C LEU A 244 19.53 1.39 -9.03
N ASN A 245 18.86 2.48 -8.69
CA ASN A 245 17.97 3.15 -9.64
C ASN A 245 18.72 3.85 -10.78
N LEU A 246 19.91 4.39 -10.53
CA LEU A 246 20.77 4.92 -11.58
C LEU A 246 21.18 3.83 -12.57
N ILE A 247 21.56 2.65 -12.06
CA ILE A 247 21.94 1.51 -12.90
C ILE A 247 20.75 1.00 -13.73
N LEU A 248 19.57 0.87 -13.10
CA LEU A 248 18.41 0.25 -13.76
C LEU A 248 17.61 1.21 -14.65
N TYR A 249 17.59 2.50 -14.32
CA TYR A 249 16.64 3.46 -14.89
C TYR A 249 17.25 4.82 -15.29
N GLY A 250 18.56 5.00 -15.08
CA GLY A 250 19.24 6.28 -15.37
C GLY A 250 18.82 7.45 -14.46
N HIS A 251 18.02 7.22 -13.42
CA HIS A 251 17.52 8.27 -12.52
C HIS A 251 17.59 7.84 -11.05
N PRO A 252 18.14 8.63 -10.11
CA PRO A 252 18.40 8.18 -8.73
C PRO A 252 17.13 7.89 -7.92
N LEU A 253 16.01 8.54 -8.25
CA LEU A 253 14.71 8.30 -7.60
C LEU A 253 13.85 7.24 -8.34
N GLY A 254 14.37 6.65 -9.42
CA GLY A 254 13.73 5.55 -10.13
C GLY A 254 12.37 5.87 -10.76
N PRO A 255 11.64 4.83 -11.19
CA PRO A 255 10.41 4.95 -11.97
C PRO A 255 9.28 5.62 -11.20
N ARG A 256 9.22 5.38 -9.88
CA ARG A 256 8.19 5.96 -9.01
C ARG A 256 8.16 7.48 -9.09
N PHE A 257 9.33 8.12 -9.09
CA PHE A 257 9.42 9.57 -9.20
C PHE A 257 9.07 10.01 -10.62
N LEU A 258 9.65 9.38 -11.64
CA LEU A 258 9.44 9.74 -13.04
C LEU A 258 7.96 9.67 -13.45
N ILE A 259 7.25 8.61 -13.03
CA ILE A 259 5.84 8.39 -13.36
C ILE A 259 4.91 9.33 -12.58
N ASN A 260 5.28 9.76 -11.36
CA ASN A 260 4.43 10.59 -10.49
C ASN A 260 4.89 12.06 -10.38
N ALA A 261 5.84 12.50 -11.21
CA ALA A 261 6.43 13.84 -11.12
C ALA A 261 5.38 14.96 -11.31
N SER A 262 4.39 14.76 -12.19
CA SER A 262 3.30 15.71 -12.43
C SER A 262 2.49 16.04 -11.16
N GLY A 263 2.39 15.09 -10.22
CA GLY A 263 1.74 15.29 -8.93
C GLY A 263 2.46 16.30 -8.03
N LEU A 264 3.74 16.57 -8.28
CA LEU A 264 4.54 17.56 -7.55
C LEU A 264 4.39 18.98 -8.11
N GLU A 265 3.80 19.13 -9.29
CA GLU A 265 3.66 20.42 -10.00
C GLU A 265 2.28 21.07 -9.81
N VAL A 266 1.45 20.51 -8.92
CA VAL A 266 0.12 21.05 -8.62
C VAL A 266 0.15 22.38 -7.87
N SER A 267 -0.93 23.15 -8.01
CA SER A 267 -1.11 24.42 -7.31
C SER A 267 -1.10 24.27 -5.79
N TRP A 268 -0.70 25.34 -5.08
CA TRP A 268 -0.70 25.37 -3.62
C TRP A 268 -2.10 25.15 -3.01
N ALA A 269 -3.15 25.64 -3.66
CA ALA A 269 -4.53 25.44 -3.22
C ALA A 269 -4.91 23.94 -3.23
N LEU A 270 -4.57 23.23 -4.32
CA LEU A 270 -4.82 21.80 -4.42
C LEU A 270 -3.97 21.01 -3.40
N ARG A 271 -2.71 21.42 -3.19
CA ARG A 271 -1.85 20.81 -2.17
C ARG A 271 -2.38 20.99 -0.75
N ALA A 272 -2.90 22.18 -0.44
CA ALA A 272 -3.54 22.44 0.85
C ALA A 272 -4.78 21.56 1.04
N GLN A 273 -5.59 21.37 0.00
CA GLN A 273 -6.73 20.45 0.04
C GLN A 273 -6.27 19.01 0.29
N TRP A 274 -5.26 18.52 -0.44
CA TRP A 274 -4.69 17.19 -0.21
C TRP A 274 -4.15 17.02 1.22
N ALA A 275 -3.59 18.07 1.80
CA ALA A 275 -3.13 18.04 3.18
C ALA A 275 -4.29 17.91 4.18
N LEU A 276 -5.39 18.64 3.98
CA LEU A 276 -6.61 18.51 4.79
C LEU A 276 -7.23 17.12 4.65
N ASP A 277 -7.30 16.62 3.42
CA ASP A 277 -7.77 15.28 3.09
C ASP A 277 -6.96 14.21 3.85
N LEU A 278 -5.63 14.29 3.79
CA LEU A 278 -4.72 13.36 4.44
C LEU A 278 -4.74 13.45 5.97
N LEU A 279 -4.98 14.63 6.54
CA LEU A 279 -5.06 14.81 7.99
C LEU A 279 -6.43 14.42 8.56
N PHE A 280 -7.52 14.65 7.83
CA PHE A 280 -8.86 14.52 8.37
C PHE A 280 -9.75 13.62 7.52
N TRP A 281 -10.17 14.04 6.32
CA TRP A 281 -11.16 13.29 5.55
C TRP A 281 -11.22 13.69 4.07
N HIS A 282 -11.43 12.70 3.19
CA HIS A 282 -11.78 12.91 1.79
C HIS A 282 -12.97 12.02 1.40
N GLY A 283 -14.14 12.62 1.19
CA GLY A 283 -15.38 11.88 0.89
C GLY A 283 -15.79 10.94 2.03
N VAL A 284 -15.59 9.64 1.86
CA VAL A 284 -15.87 8.61 2.89
C VAL A 284 -14.61 8.04 3.54
N LYS A 285 -13.43 8.47 3.09
CA LYS A 285 -12.16 7.87 3.47
C LYS A 285 -11.45 8.74 4.55
N PRO A 286 -11.15 8.17 5.72
CA PRO A 286 -10.49 8.87 6.83
C PRO A 286 -9.00 9.18 6.58
N GLY A 287 -8.61 10.42 6.90
CA GLY A 287 -7.22 10.87 7.07
C GLY A 287 -6.65 10.55 8.47
N LEU A 288 -5.45 11.01 8.83
CA LEU A 288 -4.71 10.55 10.03
C LEU A 288 -5.47 10.76 11.32
N PHE A 289 -5.90 11.98 11.60
CA PHE A 289 -6.63 12.35 12.80
C PHE A 289 -8.13 12.07 12.68
N GLY A 290 -8.68 11.92 11.47
CA GLY A 290 -10.01 11.35 11.27
C GLY A 290 -10.06 9.87 11.64
N TYR A 291 -9.02 9.10 11.29
CA TYR A 291 -8.88 7.67 11.60
C TYR A 291 -8.53 7.44 13.07
N MET A 292 -7.60 8.24 13.59
CA MET A 292 -7.03 8.12 14.93
C MET A 292 -7.17 9.44 15.72
N PRO A 293 -8.39 9.89 16.06
CA PRO A 293 -8.59 11.18 16.73
C PRO A 293 -7.95 11.23 18.12
N ALA A 294 -7.82 10.08 18.80
CA ALA A 294 -7.08 9.98 20.06
C ALA A 294 -5.60 10.37 19.90
N LEU A 295 -5.01 10.18 18.72
CA LEU A 295 -3.60 10.49 18.47
C LEU A 295 -3.31 11.99 18.60
N LEU A 296 -4.23 12.84 18.16
CA LEU A 296 -4.09 14.29 18.27
C LEU A 296 -3.99 14.72 19.74
N LEU A 297 -4.89 14.18 20.58
CA LEU A 297 -4.87 14.42 22.02
C LEU A 297 -3.60 13.84 22.67
N VAL A 298 -3.20 12.64 22.29
CA VAL A 298 -1.97 12.02 22.79
C VAL A 298 -0.75 12.87 22.46
N TYR A 299 -0.62 13.40 21.25
CA TYR A 299 0.48 14.29 20.89
C TYR A 299 0.48 15.59 21.70
N GLY A 300 -0.69 16.23 21.88
CA GLY A 300 -0.80 17.42 22.72
C GLY A 300 -0.38 17.16 24.17
N LEU A 301 -0.83 16.05 24.75
CA LEU A 301 -0.44 15.64 26.11
C LEU A 301 1.03 15.22 26.20
N ALA A 302 1.56 14.53 25.20
CA ALA A 302 2.95 14.11 25.16
C ALA A 302 3.89 15.32 25.05
N LEU A 303 3.51 16.37 24.33
CA LEU A 303 4.21 17.65 24.32
C LEU A 303 4.13 18.34 25.69
N TYR A 304 2.93 18.43 26.27
CA TYR A 304 2.75 19.03 27.61
C TYR A 304 3.57 18.31 28.69
N PHE A 305 3.65 16.99 28.61
CA PHE A 305 4.43 16.16 29.54
C PHE A 305 5.81 15.78 29.02
N ALA A 306 6.35 16.46 27.99
CA ALA A 306 7.56 16.05 27.30
C ALA A 306 8.75 15.84 28.27
N ARG A 307 8.90 16.72 29.27
CA ARG A 307 9.98 16.62 30.28
C ARG A 307 9.96 15.32 31.10
N HIS A 308 8.80 14.66 31.20
CA HIS A 308 8.65 13.41 31.94
C HIS A 308 8.79 12.18 31.03
N LEU A 309 8.84 12.37 29.71
CA LEU A 309 9.06 11.28 28.76
C LEU A 309 10.56 10.95 28.66
N SER A 310 10.86 9.68 28.41
CA SER A 310 12.18 9.21 28.09
C SER A 310 12.71 9.92 26.85
N SER A 311 14.03 10.05 26.72
CA SER A 311 14.65 10.64 25.52
C SER A 311 14.26 9.89 24.25
N GLY A 312 14.07 8.56 24.34
CA GLY A 312 13.58 7.74 23.24
C GLY A 312 12.16 8.10 22.83
N ALA A 313 11.23 8.24 23.78
CA ALA A 313 9.84 8.62 23.47
C ALA A 313 9.76 10.06 22.93
N ARG A 314 10.55 10.98 23.49
CA ARG A 314 10.66 12.35 22.94
C ARG A 314 11.18 12.35 21.51
N LEU A 315 12.19 11.53 21.20
CA LEU A 315 12.71 11.38 19.85
C LEU A 315 11.63 10.89 18.89
N MET A 316 10.86 9.86 19.28
CA MET A 316 9.75 9.35 18.47
C MET A 316 8.64 10.38 18.26
N LEU A 317 8.24 11.09 19.33
CA LEU A 317 7.24 12.14 19.27
C LEU A 317 7.66 13.26 18.31
N LEU A 318 8.86 13.82 18.49
CA LEU A 318 9.34 14.91 17.64
C LEU A 318 9.59 14.46 16.21
N THR A 319 10.06 13.23 16.00
CA THR A 319 10.17 12.65 14.65
C THR A 319 8.81 12.66 13.96
N ALA A 320 7.76 12.20 14.63
CA ALA A 320 6.42 12.16 14.04
C ALA A 320 5.86 13.57 13.78
N LEU A 321 6.01 14.50 14.72
CA LEU A 321 5.52 15.88 14.59
C LEU A 321 6.23 16.66 13.48
N ILE A 322 7.51 16.40 13.22
CA ILE A 322 8.25 17.01 12.11
C ILE A 322 7.93 16.29 10.79
N TYR A 323 7.77 14.97 10.81
CA TYR A 323 7.47 14.16 9.63
C TYR A 323 6.13 14.53 8.98
N ILE A 324 5.08 14.71 9.79
CA ILE A 324 3.74 15.03 9.28
C ILE A 324 3.76 16.22 8.31
N PRO A 325 4.21 17.43 8.69
CA PRO A 325 4.24 18.56 7.77
C PRO A 325 5.20 18.34 6.59
N LEU A 326 6.36 17.72 6.79
CA LEU A 326 7.29 17.46 5.69
C LEU A 326 6.69 16.56 4.61
N VAL A 327 5.96 15.52 5.00
CA VAL A 327 5.26 14.65 4.04
C VAL A 327 4.16 15.42 3.32
N LEU A 328 3.34 16.18 4.04
CA LEU A 328 2.26 16.97 3.43
C LEU A 328 2.75 17.97 2.39
N LEU A 329 4.01 18.43 2.50
CA LEU A 329 4.63 19.30 1.50
C LEU A 329 5.05 18.56 0.23
N ILE A 330 5.30 17.25 0.27
CA ILE A 330 5.90 16.49 -0.84
C ILE A 330 5.02 15.36 -1.39
N VAL A 331 3.81 15.15 -0.85
CA VAL A 331 2.90 14.11 -1.34
C VAL A 331 2.48 14.40 -2.80
N PRO A 332 2.59 13.42 -3.70
CA PRO A 332 2.23 13.61 -5.12
C PRO A 332 0.73 13.45 -5.40
N ASN A 333 -0.07 13.04 -4.42
CA ASN A 333 -1.52 12.94 -4.52
C ASN A 333 -2.16 12.98 -3.11
N ASN A 334 -3.49 13.02 -3.06
CA ASN A 334 -4.25 12.96 -1.82
C ASN A 334 -4.08 11.62 -1.05
N GLY A 335 -3.41 10.60 -1.60
CA GLY A 335 -3.00 9.38 -0.89
C GLY A 335 -4.14 8.48 -0.42
N ILE A 336 -5.38 8.83 -0.78
CA ILE A 336 -6.61 8.26 -0.24
C ILE A 336 -7.18 7.23 -1.24
N MET A 337 -6.29 6.35 -1.70
CA MET A 337 -6.66 5.17 -2.48
C MET A 337 -7.01 4.01 -1.53
N ASP A 338 -6.24 3.86 -0.46
CA ASP A 338 -6.37 2.78 0.53
C ASP A 338 -7.35 3.13 1.66
N TRP A 339 -7.77 2.12 2.44
CA TRP A 339 -8.55 2.35 3.67
C TRP A 339 -7.65 2.83 4.83
N GLY A 340 -7.23 4.10 4.73
CA GLY A 340 -6.36 4.78 5.68
C GLY A 340 -5.26 5.61 4.97
N PRO A 341 -4.66 6.61 5.65
CA PRO A 341 -3.74 7.54 5.02
C PRO A 341 -2.32 6.94 4.93
N ARG A 342 -2.07 6.28 3.79
CA ARG A 342 -0.90 5.43 3.54
C ARG A 342 0.47 6.08 3.77
N TYR A 343 0.57 7.40 3.65
CA TYR A 343 1.81 8.15 3.83
C TYR A 343 2.28 8.23 5.30
N PHE A 344 1.38 8.00 6.27
CA PHE A 344 1.73 8.08 7.70
C PHE A 344 2.07 6.74 8.36
N GLY A 345 2.13 5.65 7.58
CA GLY A 345 2.55 4.33 8.07
C GLY A 345 3.83 4.33 8.93
N PRO A 346 4.91 5.06 8.54
CA PRO A 346 6.17 5.08 9.29
C PRO A 346 6.09 5.60 10.73
N ILE A 347 5.08 6.43 11.05
CA ILE A 347 4.97 7.04 12.38
C ILE A 347 4.03 6.30 13.33
N LEU A 348 3.30 5.29 12.87
CA LEU A 348 2.26 4.65 13.69
C LEU A 348 2.83 3.87 14.89
N LEU A 349 3.83 3.02 14.66
CA LEU A 349 4.47 2.28 15.76
C LEU A 349 5.25 3.21 16.71
N PRO A 350 6.04 4.21 16.23
CA PRO A 350 6.58 5.25 17.09
C PRO A 350 5.52 5.96 17.95
N SER A 351 4.36 6.26 17.36
CA SER A 351 3.24 6.90 18.08
C SER A 351 2.68 6.02 19.19
N LEU A 352 2.53 4.72 18.92
CA LEU A 352 2.09 3.76 19.94
C LEU A 352 3.10 3.67 21.08
N ALA A 353 4.41 3.64 20.79
CA ALA A 353 5.46 3.65 21.80
C ALA A 353 5.37 4.89 22.72
N VAL A 354 5.17 6.09 22.14
CA VAL A 354 4.92 7.33 22.90
C VAL A 354 3.65 7.21 23.75
N THR A 355 2.57 6.70 23.16
CA THR A 355 1.27 6.53 23.83
C THR A 355 1.38 5.61 25.04
N HIS A 356 2.05 4.48 24.87
CA HIS A 356 2.26 3.49 25.92
C HIS A 356 3.08 4.06 27.07
N GLU A 357 4.17 4.76 26.77
CA GLU A 357 4.98 5.39 27.82
C GLU A 357 4.19 6.47 28.56
N LEU A 358 3.46 7.32 27.84
CA LEU A 358 2.60 8.35 28.43
C LEU A 358 1.51 7.72 29.33
N TRP A 359 0.91 6.60 28.92
CA TRP A 359 -0.11 5.88 29.69
C TRP A 359 0.38 5.35 31.05
N GLN A 360 1.67 5.03 31.13
CA GLN A 360 2.29 4.55 32.37
C GLN A 360 2.66 5.68 33.35
N ARG A 361 2.57 6.95 32.94
CA ARG A 361 2.96 8.09 33.77
C ARG A 361 1.93 8.40 34.86
N LYS A 362 2.41 8.69 36.07
CA LYS A 362 1.57 9.01 37.24
C LYS A 362 0.70 10.25 36.99
N GLU A 363 1.24 11.22 36.26
CA GLU A 363 0.59 12.47 35.87
C GLU A 363 -0.68 12.24 35.04
N LEU A 364 -0.67 11.22 34.16
CA LEU A 364 -1.85 10.83 33.39
C LEU A 364 -2.73 9.85 34.19
N GLN A 365 -2.14 8.94 34.97
CA GLN A 365 -2.88 7.99 35.80
C GLN A 365 -3.78 8.66 36.85
N SER A 366 -3.39 9.83 37.36
CA SER A 366 -4.23 10.60 38.30
C SER A 366 -5.44 11.26 37.61
N ARG A 367 -5.37 11.51 36.29
CA ARG A 367 -6.40 12.24 35.53
C ARG A 367 -7.37 11.29 34.83
N ARG A 368 -8.30 10.71 35.60
CA ARG A 368 -9.31 9.75 35.10
C ARG A 368 -10.11 10.26 33.90
N TRP A 369 -10.50 11.54 33.91
CA TRP A 369 -11.28 12.13 32.81
C TRP A 369 -10.50 12.19 31.49
N ILE A 370 -9.21 12.55 31.52
CA ILE A 370 -8.36 12.57 30.32
C ILE A 370 -8.23 11.16 29.74
N ARG A 371 -7.99 10.17 30.59
CA ARG A 371 -7.90 8.76 30.15
C ARG A 371 -9.22 8.27 29.56
N GLY A 372 -10.35 8.63 30.18
CA GLY A 372 -11.68 8.36 29.63
C GLY A 372 -11.87 8.97 28.25
N MET A 373 -11.44 10.23 28.06
CA MET A 373 -11.50 10.93 26.77
C MET A 373 -10.60 10.28 25.72
N ILE A 374 -9.35 9.91 26.06
CA ILE A 374 -8.45 9.18 25.16
C ILE A 374 -9.11 7.86 24.73
N LEU A 375 -9.65 7.08 25.68
CA LEU A 375 -10.30 5.81 25.36
C LEU A 375 -11.53 6.00 24.48
N LEU A 376 -12.37 6.99 24.79
CA LEU A 376 -13.55 7.30 24.00
C LEU A 376 -13.18 7.66 22.55
N LEU A 377 -12.20 8.54 22.37
CA LEU A 377 -11.69 8.89 21.03
C LEU A 377 -11.03 7.69 20.34
N ALA A 378 -10.35 6.82 21.10
CA ALA A 378 -9.69 5.64 20.56
C ALA A 378 -10.70 4.59 20.06
N LEU A 379 -11.97 4.63 20.48
CA LEU A 379 -13.03 3.74 19.96
C LEU A 379 -13.44 4.07 18.51
N VAL A 380 -13.10 5.25 17.99
CA VAL A 380 -13.34 5.60 16.58
C VAL A 380 -12.54 4.69 15.64
N THR A 381 -11.27 4.42 15.98
CA THR A 381 -10.37 3.61 15.15
C THR A 381 -10.85 2.17 14.92
N PRO A 382 -11.24 1.37 15.93
CA PRO A 382 -11.77 0.04 15.70
C PRO A 382 -13.11 0.06 14.94
N ALA A 383 -13.95 1.08 15.10
CA ALA A 383 -15.16 1.24 14.30
C ALA A 383 -14.83 1.45 12.81
N LEU A 384 -13.83 2.28 12.51
CA LEU A 384 -13.35 2.49 11.14
C LEU A 384 -12.63 1.27 10.57
N ASN A 385 -11.85 0.53 11.37
CA ASN A 385 -11.26 -0.74 10.96
C ASN A 385 -12.34 -1.77 10.59
N TYR A 386 -13.42 -1.86 11.38
CA TYR A 386 -14.53 -2.75 11.07
C TYR A 386 -15.29 -2.34 9.80
N THR A 387 -15.58 -1.04 9.64
CA THR A 387 -16.22 -0.52 8.42
C THR A 387 -15.35 -0.79 7.19
N GLY A 388 -14.03 -0.57 7.29
CA GLY A 388 -13.08 -0.88 6.23
C GLY A 388 -13.02 -2.34 5.87
N LEU A 389 -12.97 -3.23 6.87
CA LEU A 389 -13.04 -4.66 6.64
C LEU A 389 -14.30 -5.06 5.88
N LYS A 390 -15.46 -4.52 6.28
CA LYS A 390 -16.74 -4.77 5.59
C LYS A 390 -16.71 -4.25 4.16
N PHE A 391 -16.22 -3.03 3.95
CA PHE A 391 -16.11 -2.40 2.65
C PHE A 391 -15.23 -3.24 1.71
N LEU A 392 -13.99 -3.55 2.14
CA LEU A 392 -13.06 -4.37 1.37
C LEU A 392 -13.62 -5.77 1.09
N ARG A 393 -14.23 -6.42 2.08
CA ARG A 393 -14.84 -7.74 1.89
C ARG A 393 -15.97 -7.71 0.88
N ASN A 394 -16.83 -6.69 0.90
CA ASN A 394 -17.92 -6.54 -0.06
C ASN A 394 -17.37 -6.31 -1.48
N ALA A 395 -16.38 -5.42 -1.63
CA ALA A 395 -15.72 -5.19 -2.92
C ALA A 395 -15.09 -6.48 -3.46
N ARG A 396 -14.43 -7.27 -2.61
CA ARG A 396 -13.85 -8.58 -2.97
C ARG A 396 -14.91 -9.62 -3.28
N LYS A 397 -16.06 -9.60 -2.61
CA LYS A 397 -17.19 -10.49 -2.94
C LYS A 397 -17.71 -10.21 -4.35
N VAL A 398 -17.91 -8.94 -4.69
CA VAL A 398 -18.32 -8.52 -6.04
C VAL A 398 -17.26 -8.92 -7.05
N THR A 399 -15.99 -8.64 -6.78
CA THR A 399 -14.87 -9.05 -7.65
C THR A 399 -14.89 -10.55 -7.88
N GLY A 400 -15.03 -11.36 -6.84
CA GLY A 400 -15.13 -12.82 -6.96
C GLY A 400 -16.32 -13.30 -7.80
N GLN A 401 -17.50 -12.67 -7.64
CA GLN A 401 -18.68 -12.98 -8.46
C GLN A 401 -18.45 -12.65 -9.93
N VAL A 402 -17.84 -11.50 -10.22
CA VAL A 402 -17.47 -11.11 -11.59
C VAL A 402 -16.44 -12.09 -12.15
N THR A 403 -15.35 -12.36 -11.43
CA THR A 403 -14.31 -13.29 -11.87
C THR A 403 -14.88 -14.69 -12.17
N GLU A 404 -15.74 -15.23 -11.30
CA GLU A 404 -16.38 -16.53 -11.50
C GLU A 404 -17.27 -16.53 -12.75
N ALA A 405 -18.09 -15.49 -12.93
CA ALA A 405 -18.93 -15.35 -14.11
C ALA A 405 -18.11 -15.20 -15.41
N LEU A 406 -16.95 -14.53 -15.35
CA LEU A 406 -16.02 -14.43 -16.48
C LEU A 406 -15.37 -15.78 -16.79
N GLN A 407 -14.97 -16.54 -15.78
CA GLN A 407 -14.37 -17.87 -15.93
C GLN A 407 -15.35 -18.87 -16.56
N GLN A 408 -16.63 -18.85 -16.17
CA GLN A 408 -17.68 -19.72 -16.71
C GLN A 408 -17.91 -19.54 -18.22
N ARG A 409 -17.49 -18.40 -18.78
CA ARG A 409 -17.63 -18.11 -20.21
C ARG A 409 -16.60 -18.81 -21.07
N ASP A 410 -15.51 -19.29 -20.47
CA ASP A 410 -14.44 -20.02 -21.14
C ASP A 410 -13.90 -19.32 -22.41
N ALA A 411 -13.81 -17.99 -22.35
CA ALA A 411 -13.22 -17.21 -23.43
C ALA A 411 -11.68 -17.25 -23.35
N ALA A 412 -11.05 -17.43 -24.52
CA ALA A 412 -9.60 -17.50 -24.67
C ALA A 412 -8.92 -16.15 -24.39
N ILE A 413 -9.61 -15.04 -24.68
CA ILE A 413 -9.12 -13.67 -24.46
C ILE A 413 -10.25 -12.79 -23.91
N TRP A 414 -9.90 -11.95 -22.94
CA TRP A 414 -10.81 -10.94 -22.40
C TRP A 414 -10.38 -9.54 -22.83
N VAL A 415 -11.32 -8.79 -23.37
CA VAL A 415 -11.15 -7.43 -23.86
C VAL A 415 -12.00 -6.49 -23.01
N PHE A 416 -11.36 -5.55 -22.33
CA PHE A 416 -12.06 -4.52 -21.56
C PHE A 416 -12.13 -3.23 -22.35
N ALA A 417 -13.31 -2.61 -22.43
CA ALA A 417 -13.49 -1.30 -23.07
C ALA A 417 -12.57 -0.23 -22.44
N GLY A 418 -12.28 -0.33 -21.15
CA GLY A 418 -11.35 0.58 -20.48
C GLY A 418 -10.73 -0.01 -19.22
N ILE A 419 -9.74 0.71 -18.70
CA ILE A 419 -8.92 0.28 -17.56
C ILE A 419 -9.70 0.04 -16.26
N ASP A 420 -10.78 0.78 -15.99
CA ASP A 420 -11.42 0.72 -14.66
C ASP A 420 -12.14 -0.61 -14.46
N SER A 421 -12.70 -1.16 -15.54
CA SER A 421 -13.34 -2.48 -15.54
C SER A 421 -12.33 -3.64 -15.52
N PHE A 422 -11.10 -3.43 -16.01
CA PHE A 422 -10.04 -4.44 -16.00
C PHE A 422 -9.70 -4.92 -14.57
N TYR A 423 -9.79 -4.06 -13.55
CA TYR A 423 -9.44 -4.46 -12.19
C TYR A 423 -10.36 -5.53 -11.58
N TYR A 424 -11.50 -5.88 -12.22
CA TYR A 424 -12.31 -7.03 -11.83
C TYR A 424 -11.68 -8.39 -12.15
N THR A 425 -10.60 -8.41 -12.94
CA THR A 425 -9.91 -9.65 -13.34
C THR A 425 -9.13 -10.30 -12.21
N GLY A 426 -8.70 -9.51 -11.22
CA GLY A 426 -7.96 -10.03 -10.08
C GLY A 426 -6.68 -10.75 -10.48
N THR A 427 -6.61 -12.04 -10.17
CA THR A 427 -5.45 -12.88 -10.47
C THR A 427 -5.51 -13.53 -11.86
N GLU A 428 -6.62 -13.38 -12.60
CA GLU A 428 -6.79 -13.98 -13.92
C GLU A 428 -5.85 -13.38 -14.97
N TYR A 429 -5.37 -12.14 -14.77
CA TYR A 429 -4.35 -11.55 -15.62
C TYR A 429 -3.06 -12.39 -15.70
N LEU A 430 -2.78 -13.24 -14.72
CA LEU A 430 -1.60 -14.11 -14.75
C LEU A 430 -1.82 -15.42 -15.51
N LYS A 431 -3.07 -15.72 -15.90
CA LYS A 431 -3.46 -17.04 -16.41
C LYS A 431 -3.95 -17.02 -17.86
N ARG A 432 -4.41 -15.87 -18.33
CA ARG A 432 -4.98 -15.74 -19.67
C ARG A 432 -4.67 -14.38 -20.29
N PRO A 433 -4.65 -14.27 -21.62
CA PRO A 433 -4.60 -13.00 -22.32
C PRO A 433 -5.75 -12.07 -21.90
N ILE A 434 -5.38 -10.88 -21.44
CA ILE A 434 -6.32 -9.81 -21.10
C ILE A 434 -5.78 -8.51 -21.64
N VAL A 435 -6.65 -7.73 -22.28
CA VAL A 435 -6.32 -6.45 -22.89
C VAL A 435 -7.34 -5.39 -22.53
N SER A 436 -6.96 -4.12 -22.66
CA SER A 436 -7.87 -2.99 -22.50
C SER A 436 -7.77 -2.02 -23.66
N LEU A 437 -8.91 -1.54 -24.16
CA LEU A 437 -8.99 -0.57 -25.24
C LEU A 437 -9.01 0.87 -24.71
N ASN A 438 -7.90 1.33 -24.13
CA ASN A 438 -7.84 2.66 -23.52
C ASN A 438 -8.03 3.83 -24.52
N ASP A 439 -7.69 3.63 -25.80
CA ASP A 439 -8.05 4.53 -26.90
C ASP A 439 -8.94 3.77 -27.90
N HIS A 440 -10.21 4.14 -27.94
CA HIS A 440 -11.20 3.45 -28.77
C HIS A 440 -10.94 3.59 -30.28
N LYS A 441 -10.14 4.59 -30.70
CA LYS A 441 -9.72 4.72 -32.11
C LYS A 441 -8.89 3.53 -32.59
N ASP A 442 -8.26 2.81 -31.66
CA ASP A 442 -7.47 1.63 -31.96
C ASP A 442 -8.30 0.34 -32.02
N LEU A 443 -9.64 0.40 -31.91
CA LEU A 443 -10.52 -0.77 -31.98
C LEU A 443 -10.26 -1.60 -33.24
N SER A 444 -10.16 -0.95 -34.39
CA SER A 444 -9.92 -1.65 -35.67
C SER A 444 -8.61 -2.45 -35.65
N LYS A 445 -7.55 -1.89 -35.05
CA LYS A 445 -6.26 -2.58 -34.92
C LYS A 445 -6.34 -3.73 -33.94
N LEU A 446 -7.07 -3.57 -32.84
CA LEU A 446 -7.31 -4.66 -31.90
C LEU A 446 -8.05 -5.80 -32.60
N MET A 447 -9.09 -5.50 -33.39
CA MET A 447 -9.83 -6.53 -34.14
C MET A 447 -8.93 -7.27 -35.13
N THR A 448 -8.02 -6.57 -35.82
CA THR A 448 -7.01 -7.22 -36.68
C THR A 448 -6.12 -8.19 -35.90
N ILE A 449 -5.63 -7.81 -34.72
CA ILE A 449 -4.81 -8.69 -33.86
C ILE A 449 -5.64 -9.90 -33.40
N LEU A 450 -6.89 -9.70 -33.00
CA LEU A 450 -7.75 -10.80 -32.57
C LEU A 450 -7.97 -11.80 -33.73
N GLN A 451 -8.24 -11.30 -34.93
CA GLN A 451 -8.46 -12.14 -36.12
C GLN A 451 -7.19 -12.88 -36.57
N SER A 452 -6.00 -12.32 -36.34
CA SER A 452 -4.73 -12.98 -36.69
C SER A 452 -4.27 -13.99 -35.64
N GLU A 453 -4.32 -13.62 -34.36
CA GLU A 453 -3.73 -14.43 -33.27
C GLU A 453 -4.72 -15.39 -32.61
N TYR A 454 -6.01 -15.08 -32.65
CA TYR A 454 -7.07 -15.86 -32.01
C TYR A 454 -8.18 -16.30 -32.98
N PRO A 455 -7.89 -16.69 -34.25
CA PRO A 455 -8.94 -17.11 -35.19
C PRO A 455 -9.69 -18.33 -34.64
N GLY A 456 -11.02 -18.31 -34.77
CA GLY A 456 -11.87 -19.41 -34.28
C GLY A 456 -11.94 -19.55 -32.76
N SER A 457 -11.26 -18.68 -32.00
CA SER A 457 -11.31 -18.67 -30.54
C SER A 457 -12.45 -17.80 -30.03
N LYS A 458 -12.97 -18.11 -28.83
CA LYS A 458 -13.97 -17.29 -28.17
C LYS A 458 -13.32 -16.05 -27.54
N ALA A 459 -13.78 -14.86 -27.93
CA ALA A 459 -13.41 -13.58 -27.33
C ALA A 459 -14.56 -13.05 -26.46
N LEU A 460 -14.20 -12.42 -25.34
CA LEU A 460 -15.16 -11.81 -24.40
C LEU A 460 -14.86 -10.32 -24.25
N PHE A 461 -15.77 -9.48 -24.70
CA PHE A 461 -15.73 -8.04 -24.56
C PHE A 461 -16.55 -7.60 -23.33
N LEU A 462 -15.98 -6.73 -22.51
CA LEU A 462 -16.55 -6.24 -21.26
C LEU A 462 -16.61 -4.73 -21.28
N TYR A 463 -17.79 -4.19 -20.97
CA TYR A 463 -18.04 -2.75 -21.06
C TYR A 463 -19.13 -2.32 -20.08
N MET A 464 -19.13 -1.03 -19.76
CA MET A 464 -20.17 -0.35 -19.00
C MET A 464 -21.18 0.26 -19.97
N PRO A 465 -22.45 0.44 -19.55
CA PRO A 465 -23.41 1.19 -20.35
C PRO A 465 -22.89 2.63 -20.56
N PRO A 466 -23.10 3.21 -21.75
CA PRO A 466 -22.78 4.62 -21.97
C PRO A 466 -23.56 5.51 -20.99
N PRO A 467 -23.02 6.68 -20.63
CA PRO A 467 -23.68 7.58 -19.69
C PRO A 467 -25.07 7.96 -20.21
N SER A 468 -26.09 7.78 -19.37
CA SER A 468 -27.47 8.18 -19.65
C SER A 468 -27.88 9.33 -18.75
N GLY A 469 -28.27 10.45 -19.37
CA GLY A 469 -28.68 11.67 -18.64
C GLY A 469 -27.52 12.52 -18.13
N ALA A 470 -27.84 13.49 -17.27
CA ALA A 470 -26.84 14.36 -16.62
C ALA A 470 -26.14 13.59 -15.50
N VAL A 471 -24.83 13.41 -15.61
CA VAL A 471 -23.97 12.84 -14.56
C VAL A 471 -23.32 14.00 -13.81
N ASP A 472 -23.74 14.23 -12.57
CA ASP A 472 -23.29 15.38 -11.77
C ASP A 472 -21.79 15.34 -11.41
N ASN A 473 -21.16 14.16 -11.49
CA ASN A 473 -19.75 13.98 -11.21
C ASN A 473 -18.93 13.80 -12.52
N PRO A 474 -18.10 14.79 -12.91
CA PRO A 474 -17.28 14.72 -14.11
C PRO A 474 -16.33 13.51 -14.16
N GLU A 475 -15.81 13.05 -13.02
CA GLU A 475 -14.92 11.88 -12.96
C GLU A 475 -15.69 10.59 -13.27
N VAL A 476 -16.92 10.48 -12.76
CA VAL A 476 -17.80 9.33 -13.03
C VAL A 476 -18.19 9.32 -14.50
N LEU A 477 -18.49 10.49 -15.08
CA LEU A 477 -18.79 10.61 -16.50
C LEU A 477 -17.61 10.17 -17.37
N GLN A 478 -16.40 10.66 -17.07
CA GLN A 478 -15.19 10.27 -17.80
C GLN A 478 -14.89 8.77 -17.65
N MET A 479 -15.08 8.21 -16.46
CA MET A 479 -14.94 6.78 -16.20
C MET A 479 -15.96 5.98 -17.03
N GLN A 480 -17.24 6.37 -17.05
CA GLN A 480 -18.25 5.69 -17.85
C GLN A 480 -17.92 5.74 -19.33
N MET A 481 -17.58 6.93 -19.86
CA MET A 481 -17.19 7.10 -21.25
C MET A 481 -16.00 6.22 -21.63
N ARG A 482 -14.95 6.18 -20.79
CA ARG A 482 -13.74 5.36 -21.02
C ARG A 482 -14.01 3.86 -20.99
N ASN A 483 -15.08 3.40 -20.34
CA ASN A 483 -15.39 1.97 -20.21
C ASN A 483 -16.61 1.56 -21.02
N SER A 484 -17.13 2.42 -21.90
CA SER A 484 -18.34 2.13 -22.70
C SER A 484 -18.03 2.11 -24.18
N PHE A 485 -18.53 1.11 -24.90
CA PHE A 485 -18.54 1.14 -26.36
C PHE A 485 -19.72 1.97 -26.87
N ASP A 486 -19.49 2.77 -27.91
CA ASP A 486 -20.58 3.40 -28.63
C ASP A 486 -21.29 2.41 -29.58
N ALA A 487 -22.39 2.84 -30.19
CA ALA A 487 -23.18 1.96 -31.06
C ALA A 487 -22.42 1.51 -32.32
N LYS A 488 -21.50 2.32 -32.85
CA LYS A 488 -20.71 1.98 -34.03
C LYS A 488 -19.60 0.99 -33.67
N GLU A 489 -18.96 1.18 -32.53
CA GLU A 489 -17.95 0.29 -31.98
C GLU A 489 -18.55 -1.09 -31.68
N LEU A 490 -19.74 -1.12 -31.06
CA LEU A 490 -20.47 -2.38 -30.86
C LEU A 490 -20.75 -3.06 -32.19
N ALA A 491 -21.34 -2.37 -33.17
CA ALA A 491 -21.60 -2.94 -34.48
C ALA A 491 -20.33 -3.51 -35.14
N GLN A 492 -19.20 -2.79 -35.05
CA GLN A 492 -17.91 -3.28 -35.57
C GLN A 492 -17.43 -4.56 -34.86
N ILE A 493 -17.57 -4.64 -33.54
CA ILE A 493 -17.19 -5.84 -32.78
C ILE A 493 -18.08 -7.01 -33.20
N GLN A 494 -19.39 -6.77 -33.30
CA GLN A 494 -20.38 -7.76 -33.72
C GLN A 494 -20.08 -8.30 -35.12
N ASP A 495 -19.89 -7.42 -36.10
CA ASP A 495 -19.55 -7.82 -37.47
C ASP A 495 -18.27 -8.67 -37.57
N SER A 496 -17.38 -8.58 -36.57
CA SER A 496 -16.12 -9.33 -36.51
C SER A 496 -16.23 -10.67 -35.74
N LEU A 497 -17.35 -10.92 -35.06
CA LEU A 497 -17.61 -12.10 -34.26
C LEU A 497 -18.70 -12.98 -34.90
N LYS A 498 -18.63 -14.29 -34.68
CA LYS A 498 -19.66 -15.26 -35.07
C LYS A 498 -20.35 -15.83 -33.84
N GLY A 499 -21.67 -16.02 -33.92
CA GLY A 499 -22.46 -16.65 -32.86
C GLY A 499 -22.53 -15.82 -31.58
N GLU A 500 -22.74 -14.51 -31.73
CA GLU A 500 -22.67 -13.56 -30.64
C GLU A 500 -23.69 -13.80 -29.53
N GLN A 501 -23.28 -13.52 -28.31
CA GLN A 501 -24.17 -13.42 -27.15
C GLN A 501 -23.87 -12.14 -26.39
N THR A 502 -24.93 -11.40 -26.05
CA THR A 502 -24.85 -10.22 -25.18
C THR A 502 -25.57 -10.45 -23.88
N GLY A 503 -25.13 -9.79 -22.82
CA GLY A 503 -25.89 -9.77 -21.57
C GLY A 503 -25.21 -8.95 -20.49
N GLN A 504 -25.52 -9.29 -19.24
CA GLN A 504 -25.04 -8.57 -18.07
C GLN A 504 -24.44 -9.55 -17.05
N ILE A 505 -23.28 -9.22 -16.50
CA ILE A 505 -22.62 -10.01 -15.45
C ILE A 505 -23.12 -9.58 -14.08
N ILE A 506 -23.04 -8.28 -13.81
CA ILE A 506 -23.58 -7.61 -12.63
C ILE A 506 -24.22 -6.29 -13.07
N PRO A 507 -25.09 -5.67 -12.24
CA PRO A 507 -25.61 -4.34 -12.53
C PRO A 507 -24.49 -3.37 -12.94
N GLY A 508 -24.58 -2.84 -14.16
CA GLY A 508 -23.59 -1.91 -14.74
C GLY A 508 -22.39 -2.52 -15.48
N LEU A 509 -22.21 -3.85 -15.51
CA LEU A 509 -21.17 -4.51 -16.31
C LEU A 509 -21.78 -5.46 -17.34
N LEU A 510 -21.70 -5.04 -18.60
CA LEU A 510 -22.22 -5.75 -19.76
C LEU A 510 -21.12 -6.60 -20.40
N PHE A 511 -21.53 -7.61 -21.15
CA PHE A 511 -20.63 -8.39 -21.98
C PHE A 511 -21.19 -8.59 -23.39
N LEU A 512 -20.27 -8.73 -24.34
CA LEU A 512 -20.50 -9.23 -25.69
C LEU A 512 -19.45 -10.32 -25.93
N GLU A 513 -19.87 -11.51 -26.32
CA GLU A 513 -18.96 -12.62 -26.62
C GLU A 513 -19.30 -13.28 -27.93
N GLY A 514 -18.31 -13.87 -28.57
CA GLY A 514 -18.48 -14.61 -29.82
C GLY A 514 -17.18 -15.23 -30.28
N THR A 515 -17.25 -16.02 -31.34
CA THR A 515 -16.08 -16.63 -31.96
C THR A 515 -15.44 -15.66 -32.93
N VAL A 516 -14.14 -15.39 -32.78
CA VAL A 516 -13.42 -14.48 -33.67
C VAL A 516 -13.39 -15.04 -35.09
N GLY A 517 -13.83 -14.23 -36.06
CA GLY A 517 -13.77 -14.58 -37.48
C GLY A 517 -12.34 -14.72 -37.99
N GLU A 518 -12.14 -15.50 -39.05
CA GLU A 518 -10.87 -15.52 -39.78
C GLU A 518 -10.71 -14.20 -40.54
N SER A 519 -9.48 -13.69 -40.61
CA SER A 519 -9.15 -12.52 -41.42
C SER A 519 -9.49 -12.80 -42.89
N GLN A 520 -10.42 -12.03 -43.45
CA GLN A 520 -10.64 -12.01 -44.90
C GLN A 520 -9.50 -11.22 -45.52
N ASN A 521 -8.39 -11.91 -45.83
CA ASN A 521 -7.29 -11.33 -46.62
C ASN A 521 -7.71 -11.08 -48.07
#